data_AF-A0A7S2B939-F1
#
_entry.id   AF-A0A7S2B939-F1
#
_cell.length_a   1.000
_cell.length_b   1.000
_cell.length_c   1.000
_cell.angle_alpha   90.00
_cell.angle_beta   90.00
_cell.angle_gamma   90.00
#
_symmetry.space_group_name_H-M   'P 1'
#
loop_
_entity.id
_entity.type
_entity.pdbx_description
1 polymer ?
#
loop_
_entity_poly.entity_id
_entity_poly.type
_entity_poly.pdbx_seq_one_letter_code
_entity_poly.pdbx_strand_id
1 'polypeptide(L)'
;RMVYGYLFMFAETHKPDTGGCFFVTTCVQIFPLLVIYVIVMAGVFYNRATSSGPCVIAALSLLWLAASHSKFQGYTWERLPMQDTQESEANKSLKRRQDRGPYMQPEMVQK
;
A
#
# COMPACT_ATOMS: atom_id res chain seq x y z
N ARG A 1 9.51 -15.17 9.64
CA ARG A 1 9.76 -13.91 10.39
C ARG A 1 11.25 -13.73 10.71
N MET A 2 11.95 -14.74 11.25
CA MET A 2 13.38 -14.63 11.60
C MET A 2 14.31 -14.37 10.40
N VAL A 3 14.08 -15.04 9.26
CA VAL A 3 14.89 -14.88 8.05
C VAL A 3 14.84 -13.45 7.50
N TYR A 4 13.64 -12.86 7.37
CA TYR A 4 13.48 -11.47 6.93
C TYR A 4 14.06 -10.47 7.93
N GLY A 5 13.99 -10.75 9.24
CA GLY A 5 14.63 -9.90 10.25
C GLY A 5 16.15 -9.87 10.12
N TYR A 6 16.77 -11.02 9.87
CA TYR A 6 18.21 -11.09 9.62
C TYR A 6 18.59 -10.39 8.30
N LEU A 7 17.86 -10.66 7.20
CA LEU A 7 18.12 -10.04 5.90
C LEU A 7 18.04 -8.51 6.00
N PHE A 8 16.98 -7.99 6.60
CA PHE A 8 16.74 -6.56 6.69
C PHE A 8 17.76 -5.85 7.58
N MET A 9 18.20 -6.48 8.68
CA MET A 9 19.11 -5.84 9.63
C MET A 9 20.59 -5.96 9.25
N PHE A 10 21.01 -7.10 8.67
CA PHE A 10 22.42 -7.41 8.46
C PHE A 10 22.85 -7.51 6.99
N ALA A 11 21.94 -7.85 6.07
CA ALA A 11 22.31 -8.13 4.67
C ALA A 11 21.88 -7.03 3.68
N GLU A 12 20.82 -6.27 4.00
CA GLU A 12 20.28 -5.25 3.10
C GLU A 12 20.88 -3.86 3.36
N THR A 13 21.23 -3.15 2.29
CA THR A 13 21.70 -1.76 2.36
C THR A 13 20.52 -0.80 2.51
N HIS A 14 20.68 0.28 3.29
CA HIS A 14 19.63 1.28 3.49
C HIS A 14 19.26 1.97 2.17
N LYS A 15 18.05 1.69 1.66
CA LYS A 15 17.47 2.37 0.49
C LYS A 15 16.74 3.63 0.96
N PRO A 16 16.58 4.64 0.09
CA PRO A 16 15.77 5.81 0.44
C PRO A 16 14.31 5.38 0.69
N ASP A 17 13.78 5.77 1.85
CA ASP A 17 12.43 5.40 2.26
C ASP A 17 11.37 6.08 1.40
N THR A 18 10.47 5.30 0.80
CA THR A 18 9.35 5.81 -0.01
C THR A 18 8.07 6.05 0.81
N GLY A 19 8.18 6.10 2.15
CA GLY A 19 7.08 6.49 3.04
C GLY A 19 5.84 5.59 3.02
N GLY A 20 5.95 4.34 2.58
CA GLY A 20 4.83 3.39 2.52
C GLY A 20 4.12 3.29 1.17
N CYS A 21 4.63 3.95 0.12
CA CYS A 21 4.10 3.81 -1.25
C CYS A 21 3.99 2.34 -1.69
N PHE A 22 5.01 1.53 -1.39
CA PHE A 22 5.01 0.09 -1.68
C PHE A 22 3.86 -0.67 -1.02
N PHE A 23 3.53 -0.32 0.24
CA PHE A 23 2.41 -0.93 0.94
C PHE A 23 1.09 -0.62 0.23
N VAL A 24 0.88 0.64 -0.17
CA VAL A 24 -0.33 1.03 -0.89
C VAL A 24 -0.40 0.37 -2.28
N THR A 25 0.71 0.28 -3.01
CA THR A 25 0.76 -0.46 -4.28
C THR A 25 0.36 -1.92 -4.09
N THR A 26 0.83 -2.56 -3.02
CA THR A 26 0.44 -3.94 -2.68
C THR A 26 -1.07 -4.03 -2.42
N CYS A 27 -1.65 -3.07 -1.68
CA CYS A 27 -3.10 -3.00 -1.46
C CYS A 27 -3.89 -2.84 -2.77
N VAL A 28 -3.42 -2.01 -3.71
CA VAL A 28 -4.04 -1.87 -5.05
C VAL A 28 -4.01 -3.21 -5.80
N GLN A 29 -2.91 -3.94 -5.74
CA GLN A 29 -2.76 -5.25 -6.40
C GLN A 29 -3.63 -6.35 -5.78
N ILE A 30 -4.02 -6.24 -4.51
CA ILE A 30 -4.89 -7.22 -3.84
C ILE A 30 -6.31 -7.23 -4.44
N PHE A 31 -6.83 -6.09 -4.89
CA PHE A 31 -8.18 -6.01 -5.47
C PHE A 31 -8.40 -6.89 -6.70
N PRO A 32 -7.57 -6.82 -7.77
CA PRO A 32 -7.73 -7.72 -8.92
C PRO A 32 -7.51 -9.20 -8.54
N LEU A 33 -6.61 -9.49 -7.60
CA LEU A 33 -6.42 -10.86 -7.09
C LEU A 33 -7.66 -11.39 -6.37
N LEU A 34 -8.33 -10.55 -5.57
CA LEU A 34 -9.60 -10.90 -4.93
C LEU A 34 -10.72 -11.14 -5.95
N VAL A 35 -10.77 -10.36 -7.03
CA VAL A 35 -11.74 -10.60 -8.11
C VAL A 35 -11.53 -11.97 -8.74
N ILE A 36 -10.28 -12.30 -9.09
CA ILE A 36 -9.93 -13.63 -9.65
C ILE A 36 -10.32 -14.74 -8.67
N TYR A 37 -9.99 -14.57 -7.40
CA TYR A 37 -10.33 -15.54 -6.36
C TYR A 37 -11.84 -15.79 -6.27
N VAL A 38 -12.67 -14.73 -6.23
CA VAL A 38 -14.12 -14.86 -6.14
C VAL A 38 -14.70 -15.54 -7.38
N ILE A 39 -14.21 -15.21 -8.59
CA ILE A 39 -14.63 -15.88 -9.83
C ILE A 39 -14.32 -17.38 -9.78
N VAL A 40 -13.10 -17.75 -9.39
CA VAL A 40 -12.69 -19.15 -9.26
C VAL A 40 -13.56 -19.88 -8.24
N MET A 41 -13.80 -19.27 -7.08
CA MET A 41 -14.62 -19.87 -6.02
C MET A 41 -16.10 -20.01 -6.42
N ALA A 42 -16.66 -19.05 -7.17
CA ALA A 42 -18.00 -19.19 -7.73
C ALA A 42 -18.07 -20.38 -8.70
N GLY A 43 -17.04 -20.59 -9.53
CA GLY A 43 -16.93 -21.76 -10.41
C GLY A 43 -16.81 -23.08 -9.64
N VAL A 44 -16.06 -23.11 -8.54
CA VAL A 44 -15.96 -24.29 -7.66
C VAL A 44 -17.30 -24.62 -7.02
N PHE A 45 -18.03 -23.61 -6.51
CA PHE A 45 -19.34 -23.81 -5.93
C PHE A 45 -20.38 -24.25 -6.94
N TYR A 46 -20.33 -23.74 -8.18
CA TYR A 46 -21.21 -24.19 -9.25
C TYR A 46 -21.07 -25.69 -9.54
N ASN A 47 -19.84 -26.23 -9.52
CA ASN A 47 -19.59 -27.63 -9.81
C ASN A 47 -19.81 -28.56 -8.60
N ARG A 48 -19.66 -28.05 -7.38
CA ARG A 48 -19.59 -28.90 -6.17
C ARG A 48 -20.79 -28.76 -5.23
N ALA A 49 -21.56 -27.67 -5.31
CA ALA A 49 -22.68 -27.45 -4.42
C ALA A 49 -23.95 -28.15 -4.93
N THR A 50 -24.67 -28.79 -4.02
CA THR A 50 -26.00 -29.39 -4.30
C THR A 50 -27.08 -28.33 -4.50
N SER A 51 -26.82 -27.09 -4.08
CA SER A 51 -27.73 -25.95 -4.17
C SER A 51 -27.01 -24.76 -4.82
N SER A 52 -27.75 -23.94 -5.58
CA SER A 52 -27.23 -22.73 -6.22
C SER A 52 -27.02 -21.56 -5.26
N GLY A 53 -27.53 -21.64 -4.02
CA GLY A 53 -27.43 -20.56 -3.03
C GLY A 53 -26.00 -20.07 -2.74
N PRO A 54 -25.02 -20.95 -2.47
CA PRO A 54 -23.62 -20.57 -2.25
C PRO A 54 -23.00 -19.84 -3.44
N CYS A 55 -23.38 -20.19 -4.67
CA CYS A 55 -22.91 -19.52 -5.88
C CYS A 55 -23.44 -18.08 -5.97
N VAL A 56 -24.71 -17.86 -5.63
CA VAL A 56 -25.33 -16.51 -5.66
C VAL A 56 -24.69 -15.62 -4.59
N ILE A 57 -24.45 -16.14 -3.38
CA ILE A 57 -23.78 -15.39 -2.31
C ILE A 57 -22.35 -15.03 -2.71
N ALA A 58 -21.61 -15.98 -3.31
CA ALA A 58 -20.27 -15.72 -3.83
C ALA A 58 -20.28 -14.64 -4.92
N ALA A 59 -21.24 -14.68 -5.86
CA ALA A 59 -21.38 -13.66 -6.89
C ALA A 59 -21.73 -12.27 -6.32
N LEU A 60 -22.59 -12.19 -5.30
CA LEU A 60 -22.93 -10.93 -4.63
C LEU A 60 -21.73 -10.28 -3.95
N SER A 61 -20.74 -11.07 -3.50
CA SER A 61 -19.51 -10.52 -2.91
C SER A 61 -18.68 -9.68 -3.89
N LEU A 62 -18.83 -9.89 -5.22
CA LEU A 62 -18.18 -9.05 -6.23
C LEU A 62 -18.70 -7.61 -6.22
N LEU A 63 -20.01 -7.43 -6.01
CA LEU A 63 -20.60 -6.09 -5.93
C LEU A 63 -20.05 -5.32 -4.73
N TRP A 64 -19.92 -6.01 -3.59
CA TRP A 64 -19.29 -5.43 -2.40
C TRP A 64 -17.82 -5.07 -2.63
N LEU A 65 -17.07 -5.96 -3.29
CA LEU A 65 -15.66 -5.72 -3.61
C LEU A 65 -15.49 -4.51 -4.53
N ALA A 66 -16.36 -4.34 -5.52
CA ALA A 66 -16.37 -3.17 -6.40
C ALA A 66 -16.64 -1.87 -5.62
N ALA A 67 -17.64 -1.87 -4.73
CA ALA A 67 -17.92 -0.72 -3.87
C ALA A 67 -16.73 -0.38 -2.95
N SER A 68 -16.09 -1.41 -2.38
CA SER A 68 -14.90 -1.25 -1.55
C SER A 68 -13.71 -0.71 -2.35
N HIS A 69 -13.53 -1.14 -3.60
CA HIS A 69 -12.47 -0.62 -4.47
C HIS A 69 -12.68 0.86 -4.80
N SER A 70 -13.91 1.25 -5.14
CA SER A 70 -14.24 2.67 -5.37
C SER A 70 -13.98 3.54 -4.14
N LYS A 71 -14.32 3.04 -2.95
CA LYS A 71 -14.00 3.73 -1.68
C LYS A 71 -12.49 3.83 -1.45
N PHE A 72 -11.74 2.79 -1.80
CA PHE A 72 -10.29 2.76 -1.62
C PHE A 72 -9.58 3.80 -2.51
N GLN A 73 -10.04 3.98 -3.74
CA GLN A 73 -9.51 5.00 -4.66
C GLN A 73 -9.77 6.44 -4.17
N GLY A 74 -10.74 6.64 -3.28
CA GLY A 74 -11.03 7.93 -2.66
C GLY A 74 -10.09 8.32 -1.52
N TYR A 75 -9.19 7.43 -1.07
CA TYR A 75 -8.25 7.76 -0.01
C TYR A 75 -7.09 8.63 -0.54
N THR A 76 -6.87 9.77 0.10
CA THR A 76 -5.71 10.62 -0.15
C THR A 76 -4.48 10.02 0.54
N TRP A 77 -3.69 9.25 -0.19
CA TRP A 77 -2.42 8.68 0.31
C TRP A 77 -1.19 9.19 -0.43
N GLU A 78 -1.35 9.68 -1.65
CA GLU A 78 -0.23 10.16 -2.48
C GLU A 78 0.18 11.59 -2.14
N ARG A 79 -0.75 12.38 -1.60
CA ARG A 79 -0.52 13.79 -1.26
C ARG A 79 -0.66 13.99 0.24
N LEU A 80 0.29 14.72 0.83
CA LEU A 80 0.12 15.19 2.20
C LEU A 80 -0.99 16.24 2.25
N PRO A 81 -1.92 16.16 3.23
CA PRO A 81 -2.84 17.26 3.52
C PRO A 81 -2.06 18.53 3.87
N MET A 82 -2.44 19.67 3.31
CA MET A 82 -1.72 20.93 3.56
C MET A 82 -1.73 21.34 5.03
N GLN A 83 -2.78 20.95 5.76
CA GLN A 83 -2.93 21.20 7.20
C GLN A 83 -1.80 20.51 7.99
N ASP A 84 -1.51 19.25 7.67
CA ASP A 84 -0.45 18.47 8.33
C ASP A 84 0.94 19.06 8.02
N THR A 85 1.14 19.58 6.81
CA THR A 85 2.38 20.25 6.42
C THR A 85 2.61 21.52 7.24
N GLN A 86 1.58 22.37 7.40
CA GLN A 86 1.66 23.61 8.17
C GLN A 86 1.94 23.36 9.66
N GLU A 87 1.28 22.36 10.25
CA GLU A 87 1.51 21.97 11.65
C GLU A 87 2.91 21.39 11.85
N SER A 88 3.41 20.60 10.88
CA SER A 88 4.79 20.11 10.88
C SER A 88 5.80 21.26 10.80
N GLU A 89 5.57 22.28 9.99
CA GLU A 89 6.45 23.46 9.92
C GLU A 89 6.45 24.27 11.22
N ALA A 90 5.28 24.49 11.81
CA ALA A 90 5.15 25.13 13.11
C ALA A 90 5.90 24.35 14.21
N ASN A 91 5.80 23.01 14.21
CA ASN A 91 6.53 22.15 15.16
C ASN A 91 8.04 22.04 14.88
N LYS A 92 8.47 22.09 13.61
CA LYS A 92 9.90 22.10 13.25
C LYS A 92 10.62 23.33 13.81
N SER A 93 9.93 24.46 13.94
CA SER A 93 10.47 25.67 14.59
C SER A 93 10.86 25.43 16.06
N LEU A 94 10.23 24.45 16.74
CA LEU A 94 10.47 24.10 18.14
C LEU A 94 11.54 23.02 18.33
N LYS A 95 11.76 22.15 17.33
CA LYS A 95 12.81 21.10 17.33
C LYS A 95 13.52 21.06 15.99
N ARG A 96 14.57 21.87 15.85
CA ARG A 96 15.45 21.89 14.67
C ARG A 96 16.26 20.59 14.60
N ARG A 97 15.75 19.58 13.91
CA ARG A 97 16.61 18.50 13.41
C ARG A 97 17.65 19.13 12.48
N GLN A 98 18.90 18.71 12.59
CA GLN A 98 19.98 19.17 11.73
C GLN A 98 19.65 18.74 10.30
N ASP A 99 19.15 19.67 9.49
CA ASP A 99 18.93 19.44 8.07
C ASP A 99 20.28 19.13 7.46
N ARG A 100 20.44 17.91 6.96
CA ARG A 100 21.51 17.60 6.02
C ARG A 100 21.18 18.48 4.82
N GLY A 101 22.01 19.48 4.55
CA GLY A 101 21.73 20.56 3.60
C GLY A 101 21.29 20.08 2.20
N PRO A 102 21.06 21.01 1.26
CA PRO A 102 20.53 20.68 -0.06
C PRO A 102 21.34 19.55 -0.71
N TYR A 103 20.64 18.61 -1.35
CA TYR A 103 21.28 17.50 -2.05
C TYR A 103 22.36 18.03 -3.00
N MET A 104 23.62 17.65 -2.77
CA MET A 104 24.72 17.92 -3.67
C MET A 104 25.05 16.62 -4.41
N GLN A 105 25.04 16.71 -5.73
CA GLN A 105 25.47 15.61 -6.58
C GLN A 105 26.93 15.26 -6.27
N PRO A 106 27.27 13.98 -6.09
CA PRO A 106 28.61 13.55 -5.69
C PRO A 106 29.70 13.98 -6.69
N GLU A 107 29.36 14.07 -7.97
CA GLU A 107 30.23 14.58 -9.04
C GLU A 107 30.62 16.06 -8.90
N MET A 108 29.85 16.88 -8.18
CA MET A 108 30.16 18.30 -7.98
C MET A 108 31.15 18.57 -6.84
N VAL A 109 31.40 17.58 -5.98
CA VAL A 109 32.30 17.69 -4.81
C VAL A 109 33.73 17.24 -5.15
N GLN A 110 33.94 16.55 -6.27
CA GLN A 110 35.21 15.94 -6.67
C GLN A 110 36.08 16.81 -7.61
N LYS A 111 35.95 18.15 -7.59
CA LYS A 111 36.81 19.03 -8.40
C LYS A 111 38.18 19.27 -7.77
#